data_AF-B4PB71-F1
#
_entry.id   AF-B4PB71-F1
#
_cell.length_a   1.000
_cell.length_b   1.000
_cell.length_c   1.000
_cell.angle_alpha   90.00
_cell.angle_beta   90.00
_cell.angle_gamma   90.00
#
_symmetry.space_group_name_H-M   'P 1'
#
loop_
_entity.id
_entity.type
_entity.pdbx_description
1 polymer ?
#
loop_
_entity_poly.entity_id
_entity_poly.type
_entity_poly.pdbx_seq_one_letter_code
_entity_poly.pdbx_strand_id
1 'polypeptide(L)'
;MSDDLPEQFDLVVIGTGFTESCIAAAASRVGKSVLHLDSNEYYGDVWSSFSMDALCARFDQKTEPHSSLRNAKYTWHTTESESEGDAPTWNRDSVLAKSRRFSLDLCPRILYAAGELVQLLIKSNICRYAEFRAVDHVCMRHNGEIVSVPCSRSDVFNTKTLTIVEKRLLMKFLTACNDYGEDKCNEDSLEFRGRTFLEYLQAQRVTEKISSCVMQAIAMCGPTTSFEEGMQRTQRFLGSLGRYGNTPFLFPMYGCGELPQCFCRLCAVYGGIYCLKRPVDDIALDSNSNEFLLSSAGKTLRAKNVVSAPGYPPVSKGIELKPHISRGLFISSSPLGNEELNKGGGGVNLLRLLDDAGAREAFLIQLSHYTGACPEGLYIFHLTTPALSEDPASDLAVFTSHLFDQSDAQIIFSSYFTIAAQSSKSPAAEHIYYTDPPTYELDYDAAIANARDIFGKLFPEADFLPRAPDPEEIVVDGEDPSALNEHSLPEDLRAQLHDMQQATQEMDIQD
;
A
#
# COMPACT_ATOMS: atom_id res chain seq x y z
N MET A 1 -22.89 -13.06 -21.73
CA MET A 1 -23.99 -12.22 -21.25
C MET A 1 -24.16 -11.08 -22.24
N SER A 2 -25.21 -11.12 -23.06
CA SER A 2 -25.64 -9.98 -23.85
C SER A 2 -26.46 -9.07 -22.93
N ASP A 3 -25.81 -8.48 -21.94
CA ASP A 3 -26.50 -7.61 -21.00
C ASP A 3 -26.63 -6.21 -21.60
N ASP A 4 -27.85 -5.69 -21.57
CA ASP A 4 -28.17 -4.32 -21.95
C ASP A 4 -27.56 -3.35 -20.92
N LEU A 5 -26.26 -3.09 -21.11
CA LEU A 5 -25.55 -2.03 -20.40
C LEU A 5 -26.31 -0.71 -20.62
N PRO A 6 -26.58 0.08 -19.57
CA PRO A 6 -27.09 1.43 -19.75
C PRO A 6 -26.22 2.22 -20.73
N GLU A 7 -26.83 3.09 -21.52
CA GLU A 7 -26.10 3.88 -22.51
C GLU A 7 -25.51 5.16 -21.91
N GLN A 8 -25.89 5.57 -20.70
CA GLN A 8 -25.53 6.88 -20.13
C GLN A 8 -25.07 6.74 -18.67
N PHE A 9 -23.96 7.40 -18.34
CA PHE A 9 -23.34 7.38 -17.01
C PHE A 9 -22.87 8.78 -16.58
N ASP A 10 -22.82 9.05 -15.28
CA ASP A 10 -22.22 10.27 -14.75
C ASP A 10 -20.68 10.20 -14.78
N LEU A 11 -20.14 9.00 -14.60
CA LEU A 11 -18.70 8.74 -14.61
C LEU A 11 -18.39 7.39 -15.28
N VAL A 12 -17.46 7.40 -16.23
CA VAL A 12 -16.78 6.18 -16.69
C VAL A 12 -15.36 6.18 -16.14
N VAL A 13 -14.95 5.07 -15.53
CA VAL A 13 -13.60 4.85 -15.02
C VAL A 13 -12.94 3.73 -15.84
N ILE A 14 -11.73 3.98 -16.35
CA ILE A 14 -10.97 3.06 -17.20
C ILE A 14 -9.71 2.62 -16.47
N GLY A 15 -9.56 1.30 -16.28
CA GLY A 15 -8.53 0.69 -15.46
C GLY A 15 -8.99 0.52 -14.02
N THR A 16 -8.70 -0.64 -13.42
CA THR A 16 -9.12 -1.02 -12.06
C THR A 16 -7.97 -0.98 -11.06
N GLY A 17 -6.98 -0.10 -11.29
CA GLY A 17 -5.93 0.15 -10.32
C GLY A 17 -6.46 0.75 -9.01
N PHE A 18 -5.58 0.90 -8.02
CA PHE A 18 -5.98 1.34 -6.69
C PHE A 18 -6.66 2.71 -6.69
N THR A 19 -6.05 3.70 -7.37
CA THR A 19 -6.53 5.07 -7.43
C THR A 19 -7.87 5.16 -8.14
N GLU A 20 -8.00 4.49 -9.28
CA GLU A 20 -9.21 4.44 -10.10
C GLU A 20 -10.37 3.83 -9.31
N SER A 21 -10.08 2.75 -8.58
CA SER A 21 -11.06 2.07 -7.73
C SER A 21 -11.51 2.94 -6.57
N CYS A 22 -10.62 3.72 -5.96
CA CYS A 22 -10.99 4.70 -4.93
C CYS A 22 -11.95 5.76 -5.48
N ILE A 23 -11.67 6.31 -6.67
CA ILE A 23 -12.53 7.33 -7.30
C ILE A 23 -13.88 6.74 -7.68
N ALA A 24 -13.91 5.55 -8.30
CA ALA A 24 -15.13 4.84 -8.67
C ALA A 24 -16.02 4.61 -7.44
N ALA A 25 -15.42 4.10 -6.36
CA ALA A 25 -16.11 3.86 -5.09
C ALA A 25 -16.64 5.15 -4.47
N ALA A 26 -15.85 6.23 -4.47
CA ALA A 26 -16.27 7.53 -3.95
C ALA A 26 -17.47 8.09 -4.75
N ALA A 27 -17.41 8.03 -6.08
CA ALA A 27 -18.47 8.52 -6.97
C ALA A 27 -19.77 7.74 -6.80
N SER A 28 -19.69 6.41 -6.78
CA SER A 28 -20.87 5.57 -6.55
C SER A 28 -21.45 5.77 -5.15
N ARG A 29 -20.59 5.94 -4.12
CA ARG A 29 -21.00 6.20 -2.73
C ARG A 29 -21.82 7.48 -2.58
N VAL A 30 -21.56 8.51 -3.39
CA VAL A 30 -22.32 9.78 -3.41
C VAL A 30 -23.46 9.79 -4.44
N GLY A 31 -23.87 8.60 -4.92
CA GLY A 31 -25.06 8.41 -5.74
C GLY A 31 -24.87 8.65 -7.24
N LYS A 32 -23.63 8.68 -7.74
CA LYS A 32 -23.36 8.81 -9.18
C LYS A 32 -23.49 7.46 -9.88
N SER A 33 -24.00 7.48 -11.11
CA SER A 33 -23.97 6.31 -11.98
C SER A 33 -22.55 6.10 -12.52
N VAL A 34 -21.93 4.96 -12.15
CA VAL A 34 -20.53 4.64 -12.48
C VAL A 34 -20.47 3.41 -13.37
N LEU A 35 -19.69 3.49 -14.45
CA LEU A 35 -19.24 2.34 -15.22
C LEU A 35 -17.73 2.21 -15.08
N HIS A 36 -17.26 1.07 -14.59
CA HIS A 36 -15.84 0.80 -14.36
C HIS A 36 -15.38 -0.32 -15.30
N LEU A 37 -14.51 0.03 -16.24
CA LEU A 37 -14.03 -0.83 -17.32
C LEU A 37 -12.57 -1.20 -17.12
N ASP A 38 -12.20 -2.43 -17.48
CA ASP A 38 -10.80 -2.84 -17.61
C ASP A 38 -10.59 -3.71 -18.85
N SER A 39 -9.46 -3.51 -19.54
CA SER A 39 -9.06 -4.38 -20.65
C SER A 39 -8.56 -5.74 -20.17
N ASN A 40 -8.03 -5.81 -18.95
CA ASN A 40 -7.54 -7.03 -18.32
C ASN A 40 -8.68 -7.95 -17.91
N GLU A 41 -8.34 -9.21 -17.67
CA GLU A 41 -9.26 -10.19 -17.12
C GLU A 41 -9.29 -10.28 -15.59
N TYR A 42 -8.51 -9.44 -14.93
CA TYR A 42 -8.30 -9.36 -13.50
C TYR A 42 -8.34 -7.89 -13.06
N TYR A 43 -8.53 -7.68 -11.75
CA TYR A 43 -8.53 -6.33 -11.16
C TYR A 43 -7.12 -5.86 -10.80
N GLY A 44 -6.92 -4.54 -10.72
CA GLY A 44 -5.75 -3.94 -10.08
C GLY A 44 -4.67 -3.44 -11.03
N ASP A 45 -4.64 -3.88 -12.29
CA ASP A 45 -3.53 -3.58 -13.23
C ASP A 45 -2.16 -3.83 -12.56
N VAL A 46 -1.27 -2.83 -12.46
CA VAL A 46 0.03 -2.96 -11.75
C VAL A 46 -0.09 -3.11 -10.24
N TRP A 47 -1.26 -2.88 -9.64
CA TRP A 47 -1.56 -3.12 -8.22
C TRP A 47 -2.05 -4.54 -7.94
N SER A 48 -2.16 -5.38 -8.97
CA SER A 48 -2.69 -6.75 -8.84
C SER A 48 -1.70 -7.73 -8.21
N SER A 49 -2.27 -8.85 -7.75
CA SER A 49 -1.55 -10.03 -7.24
C SER A 49 -1.87 -11.24 -8.12
N PHE A 50 -0.89 -12.12 -8.33
CA PHE A 50 -1.05 -13.30 -9.19
C PHE A 50 -0.71 -14.60 -8.48
N SER A 51 -1.38 -15.68 -8.89
CA SER A 51 -0.87 -17.03 -8.67
C SER A 51 0.40 -17.26 -9.49
N MET A 52 1.17 -18.30 -9.15
CA MET A 52 2.46 -18.54 -9.80
C MET A 52 2.34 -18.74 -11.31
N ASP A 53 1.38 -19.56 -11.75
CA ASP A 53 1.14 -19.81 -13.19
C ASP A 53 0.67 -18.53 -13.90
N ALA A 54 -0.23 -17.78 -13.26
CA ALA A 54 -0.78 -16.56 -13.82
C ALA A 54 0.30 -15.48 -13.98
N LEU A 55 1.23 -15.38 -13.03
CA LEU A 55 2.38 -14.47 -13.13
C LEU A 55 3.30 -14.85 -14.29
N CYS A 56 3.67 -16.15 -14.40
CA CYS A 56 4.50 -16.62 -15.50
C CYS A 56 3.83 -16.36 -16.86
N ALA A 57 2.54 -16.71 -16.98
CA ALA A 57 1.75 -16.45 -18.17
C ALA A 57 1.69 -14.95 -18.50
N ARG A 58 1.54 -14.09 -17.50
CA ARG A 58 1.51 -12.63 -17.68
C ARG A 58 2.84 -12.07 -18.17
N PHE A 59 3.97 -12.63 -17.72
CA PHE A 59 5.31 -12.25 -18.16
C PHE A 59 5.64 -12.78 -19.56
N ASP A 60 5.08 -13.92 -19.96
CA ASP A 60 5.25 -14.48 -21.29
C ASP A 60 4.33 -13.83 -22.35
N GLN A 61 3.26 -13.15 -21.91
CA GLN A 61 2.37 -12.39 -22.80
C GLN A 61 3.08 -11.19 -23.44
N LYS A 62 2.74 -10.92 -24.70
CA LYS A 62 3.21 -9.72 -25.39
C LYS A 62 2.74 -8.48 -24.65
N THR A 63 3.68 -7.57 -24.36
CA THR A 63 3.34 -6.29 -23.72
C THR A 63 2.48 -5.45 -24.65
N GLU A 64 1.26 -5.16 -24.22
CA GLU A 64 0.38 -4.21 -24.90
C GLU A 64 0.92 -2.78 -24.80
N PRO A 65 0.69 -1.90 -25.79
CA PRO A 65 1.25 -0.55 -25.80
C PRO A 65 0.91 0.27 -24.55
N HIS A 66 -0.31 0.12 -24.03
CA HIS A 66 -0.83 0.81 -22.84
C HIS A 66 -0.36 0.21 -21.52
N SER A 67 0.22 -1.00 -21.53
CA SER A 67 0.64 -1.70 -20.32
C SER A 67 1.80 -0.99 -19.64
N SER A 68 1.60 -0.64 -18.36
CA SER A 68 2.65 -0.11 -17.50
C SER A 68 3.66 -1.18 -17.09
N LEU A 69 3.28 -2.47 -17.04
CA LEU A 69 4.20 -3.58 -16.81
C LEU A 69 5.06 -3.83 -18.06
N ARG A 70 6.39 -3.72 -17.91
CA ARG A 70 7.39 -3.85 -18.99
C ARG A 70 8.63 -4.63 -18.55
N ASN A 71 9.45 -5.02 -19.52
CA ASN A 71 10.78 -5.61 -19.33
C ASN A 71 10.78 -6.84 -18.40
N ALA A 72 9.68 -7.58 -18.35
CA ALA A 72 9.51 -8.71 -17.47
C ALA A 72 10.33 -9.91 -17.94
N LYS A 73 11.14 -10.46 -17.04
CA LYS A 73 11.90 -11.70 -17.23
C LYS A 73 11.89 -12.50 -15.94
N TYR A 74 11.86 -13.82 -16.06
CA TYR A 74 11.97 -14.71 -14.91
C TYR A 74 12.91 -15.87 -15.17
N THR A 75 13.39 -16.49 -14.09
CA THR A 75 14.31 -17.62 -14.12
C THR A 75 13.97 -18.57 -12.99
N TRP A 76 13.90 -19.86 -13.33
CA TRP A 76 13.82 -20.95 -12.38
C TRP A 76 15.23 -21.42 -12.06
N HIS A 77 15.53 -21.58 -10.79
CA HIS A 77 16.83 -22.02 -10.30
C HIS A 77 16.74 -23.47 -9.85
N THR A 78 17.69 -24.28 -10.26
CA THR A 78 17.80 -25.67 -9.82
C THR A 78 18.65 -25.69 -8.57
N THR A 79 18.07 -26.04 -7.43
CA THR A 79 18.81 -26.33 -6.20
C THR A 79 19.36 -27.76 -6.28
N GLU A 80 20.63 -27.89 -6.66
CA GLU A 80 21.40 -29.13 -6.50
C GLU A 80 21.70 -29.32 -5.00
N SER A 81 20.71 -29.78 -4.24
CA SER A 81 20.90 -30.16 -2.84
C SER A 81 20.48 -31.61 -2.67
N GLU A 82 21.49 -32.49 -2.62
CA GLU A 82 21.36 -33.83 -2.06
C GLU A 82 21.11 -33.71 -0.55
N SER A 83 19.88 -33.39 -0.14
CA SER A 83 19.50 -33.43 1.26
C SER A 83 19.16 -34.88 1.64
N GLU A 84 20.05 -35.54 2.38
CA GLU A 84 19.74 -36.76 3.15
C GLU A 84 18.71 -36.40 4.25
N GLY A 85 17.42 -36.36 3.92
CA GLY A 85 16.34 -36.15 4.90
C GLY A 85 14.95 -35.95 4.28
N ASP A 86 13.91 -36.22 5.07
CA ASP A 86 12.46 -36.15 4.73
C ASP A 86 11.91 -34.72 4.46
N ALA A 87 12.76 -33.70 4.33
CA ALA A 87 12.31 -32.33 4.08
C ALA A 87 11.83 -32.18 2.62
N PRO A 88 10.69 -31.51 2.35
CA PRO A 88 10.19 -31.34 0.99
C PRO A 88 11.18 -30.46 0.19
N THR A 89 11.86 -31.08 -0.77
CA THR A 89 12.71 -30.35 -1.71
C THR A 89 11.83 -29.54 -2.66
N TRP A 90 11.83 -28.23 -2.49
CA TRP A 90 11.11 -27.33 -3.39
C TRP A 90 11.82 -27.27 -4.74
N ASN A 91 11.06 -27.44 -5.81
CA ASN A 91 11.51 -27.33 -7.18
C ASN A 91 10.40 -26.69 -8.02
N ARG A 92 10.66 -26.47 -9.31
CA ARG A 92 9.68 -25.87 -10.22
C ARG A 92 8.32 -26.59 -10.17
N ASP A 93 8.31 -27.91 -10.30
CA ASP A 93 7.06 -28.67 -10.39
C ASP A 93 6.27 -28.64 -9.08
N SER A 94 6.95 -28.72 -7.92
CA SER A 94 6.28 -28.66 -6.60
C SER A 94 5.76 -27.27 -6.26
N VAL A 95 6.44 -26.21 -6.72
CA VAL A 95 5.95 -24.83 -6.63
C VAL A 95 4.71 -24.63 -7.51
N LEU A 96 4.78 -25.05 -8.79
CA LEU A 96 3.66 -24.92 -9.72
C LEU A 96 2.44 -25.76 -9.29
N ALA A 97 2.65 -26.95 -8.71
CA ALA A 97 1.58 -27.76 -8.14
C ALA A 97 0.79 -27.03 -7.03
N LYS A 98 1.40 -26.03 -6.37
CA LYS A 98 0.78 -25.17 -5.36
C LYS A 98 0.55 -23.74 -5.84
N SER A 99 0.56 -23.50 -7.15
CA SER A 99 0.44 -22.18 -7.79
C SER A 99 -0.68 -21.29 -7.21
N ARG A 100 -1.87 -21.85 -6.95
CA ARG A 100 -3.02 -21.11 -6.38
C ARG A 100 -2.85 -20.63 -4.94
N ARG A 101 -1.83 -21.14 -4.23
CA ARG A 101 -1.49 -20.69 -2.87
C ARG A 101 -0.55 -19.49 -2.88
N PHE A 102 -0.21 -18.98 -4.06
CA PHE A 102 0.60 -17.78 -4.20
C PHE A 102 -0.27 -16.56 -4.48
N SER A 103 0.06 -15.45 -3.82
CA SER A 103 -0.40 -14.10 -4.14
C SER A 103 0.83 -13.22 -4.34
N LEU A 104 1.27 -13.11 -5.59
CA LEU A 104 2.49 -12.43 -5.98
C LEU A 104 2.17 -11.01 -6.45
N ASP A 105 2.45 -10.04 -5.58
CA ASP A 105 2.19 -8.63 -5.84
C ASP A 105 3.14 -8.06 -6.91
N LEU A 106 2.59 -7.37 -7.90
CA LEU A 106 3.40 -6.55 -8.81
C LEU A 106 3.91 -5.28 -8.14
N CYS A 107 3.07 -4.65 -7.31
CA CYS A 107 3.37 -3.41 -6.61
C CYS A 107 3.01 -3.50 -5.11
N PRO A 108 3.75 -4.32 -4.33
CA PRO A 108 3.53 -4.46 -2.90
C PRO A 108 3.79 -3.16 -2.15
N ARG A 109 2.98 -2.95 -1.11
CA ARG A 109 3.02 -1.80 -0.20
C ARG A 109 2.71 -2.30 1.21
N ILE A 110 3.00 -1.44 2.18
CA ILE A 110 2.63 -1.63 3.58
C ILE A 110 1.75 -0.46 4.01
N LEU A 111 1.03 -0.61 5.12
CA LEU A 111 0.14 0.41 5.63
C LEU A 111 0.65 0.88 6.98
N TYR A 112 0.85 2.18 7.17
CA TYR A 112 0.97 2.70 8.53
C TYR A 112 -0.32 2.45 9.30
N ALA A 113 -0.21 1.94 10.52
CA ALA A 113 -1.35 1.64 11.38
C ALA A 113 -2.21 2.89 11.66
N ALA A 114 -1.60 4.08 11.72
CA ALA A 114 -2.30 5.36 11.82
C ALA A 114 -2.34 6.16 10.50
N GLY A 115 -2.00 5.54 9.37
CA GLY A 115 -1.94 6.18 8.05
C GLY A 115 -3.32 6.42 7.41
N GLU A 116 -3.32 7.18 6.31
CA GLU A 116 -4.57 7.60 5.67
C GLU A 116 -5.41 6.43 5.14
N LEU A 117 -4.76 5.40 4.59
CA LEU A 117 -5.48 4.23 4.08
C LEU A 117 -6.26 3.51 5.18
N VAL A 118 -5.63 3.26 6.34
CA VAL A 118 -6.31 2.58 7.45
C VAL A 118 -7.51 3.40 7.94
N GLN A 119 -7.33 4.72 8.08
CA GLN A 119 -8.42 5.62 8.44
C GLN A 119 -9.55 5.60 7.39
N LEU A 120 -9.21 5.59 6.11
CA LEU A 120 -10.16 5.54 5.00
C LEU A 120 -10.94 4.23 4.99
N LEU A 121 -10.26 3.08 5.18
CA LEU A 121 -10.89 1.76 5.22
C LEU A 121 -11.88 1.63 6.38
N ILE A 122 -11.55 2.20 7.55
CA ILE A 122 -12.44 2.21 8.71
C ILE A 122 -13.63 3.14 8.46
N LYS A 123 -13.38 4.40 8.06
CA LYS A 123 -14.44 5.40 7.84
C LYS A 123 -15.44 4.96 6.76
N SER A 124 -14.94 4.39 5.67
CA SER A 124 -15.77 3.93 4.54
C SER A 124 -16.32 2.51 4.73
N ASN A 125 -15.99 1.85 5.85
CA ASN A 125 -16.44 0.50 6.20
C ASN A 125 -15.96 -0.61 5.25
N ILE A 126 -14.95 -0.30 4.42
CA ILE A 126 -14.30 -1.24 3.49
C ILE A 126 -13.45 -2.25 4.24
N CYS A 127 -12.99 -1.94 5.46
CA CYS A 127 -12.20 -2.85 6.29
C CYS A 127 -12.86 -4.22 6.55
N ARG A 128 -14.17 -4.38 6.26
CA ARG A 128 -14.89 -5.66 6.32
C ARG A 128 -14.55 -6.63 5.19
N TYR A 129 -13.91 -6.16 4.12
CA TYR A 129 -13.62 -6.95 2.92
C TYR A 129 -12.21 -7.54 2.89
N ALA A 130 -11.31 -7.09 3.77
CA ALA A 130 -9.94 -7.56 3.83
C ALA A 130 -9.50 -7.77 5.28
N GLU A 131 -8.60 -8.73 5.47
CA GLU A 131 -7.91 -8.96 6.73
C GLU A 131 -6.48 -8.42 6.65
N PHE A 132 -5.93 -8.03 7.79
CA PHE A 132 -4.60 -7.46 7.88
C PHE A 132 -3.80 -8.15 8.97
N ARG A 133 -2.50 -8.28 8.75
CA ARG A 133 -1.54 -8.70 9.76
C ARG A 133 -0.58 -7.56 10.07
N ALA A 134 -0.19 -7.42 11.34
CA ALA A 134 0.92 -6.54 11.69
C ALA A 134 2.24 -7.03 11.07
N VAL A 135 3.07 -6.10 10.62
CA VAL A 135 4.45 -6.43 10.23
C VAL A 135 5.19 -6.92 11.47
N ASP A 136 5.89 -8.04 11.36
CA ASP A 136 6.53 -8.69 12.50
C ASP A 136 7.82 -7.95 12.88
N HIS A 137 8.64 -7.58 11.88
CA HIS A 137 9.90 -6.87 12.10
C HIS A 137 10.14 -5.72 11.11
N VAL A 138 10.56 -4.57 11.65
CA VAL A 138 11.27 -3.54 10.90
C VAL A 138 12.76 -3.81 11.06
N CYS A 139 13.46 -4.01 9.97
CA CYS A 139 14.85 -4.43 9.96
C CYS A 139 15.77 -3.34 9.40
N MET A 140 17.03 -3.41 9.79
CA MET A 140 18.12 -2.64 9.17
C MET A 140 19.32 -3.56 8.92
N ARG A 141 20.19 -3.19 7.98
CA ARG A 141 21.46 -3.87 7.78
C ARG A 141 22.55 -3.18 8.59
N HIS A 142 23.22 -3.92 9.46
CA HIS A 142 24.29 -3.41 10.31
C HIS A 142 25.47 -4.38 10.27
N ASN A 143 26.65 -3.91 9.85
CA ASN A 143 27.87 -4.71 9.69
C ASN A 143 27.69 -5.97 8.83
N GLY A 144 26.90 -5.87 7.76
CA GLY A 144 26.59 -6.98 6.86
C GLY A 144 25.39 -7.84 7.29
N GLU A 145 25.00 -7.81 8.57
CA GLU A 145 23.90 -8.63 9.11
C GLU A 145 22.57 -7.87 9.08
N ILE A 146 21.47 -8.62 8.94
CA ILE A 146 20.10 -8.09 9.07
C ILE A 146 19.68 -8.20 10.53
N VAL A 147 19.34 -7.07 11.14
CA VAL A 147 18.94 -7.00 12.57
C VAL A 147 17.57 -6.34 12.72
N SER A 148 16.78 -6.83 13.68
CA SER A 148 15.50 -6.20 14.04
C SER A 148 15.73 -4.88 14.77
N VAL A 149 14.96 -3.88 14.40
CA VAL A 149 14.91 -2.59 15.09
C VAL A 149 13.89 -2.65 16.23
N PRO A 150 14.28 -2.28 17.47
CA PRO A 150 13.35 -2.20 18.59
C PRO A 150 12.18 -1.25 18.31
N CYS A 151 10.95 -1.73 18.44
CA CYS A 151 9.74 -0.96 18.15
C CYS A 151 8.90 -0.64 19.41
N SER A 152 9.30 -1.12 20.58
CA SER A 152 8.68 -0.75 21.86
C SER A 152 9.70 -0.33 22.92
N ARG A 153 9.23 0.32 23.98
CA ARG A 153 10.05 0.61 25.17
C ARG A 153 10.66 -0.67 25.75
N SER A 154 9.89 -1.75 25.76
CA SER A 154 10.32 -3.08 26.21
C SER A 154 11.44 -3.64 25.32
N ASP A 155 11.34 -3.48 24.00
CA ASP A 155 12.38 -3.93 23.06
C ASP A 155 13.67 -3.13 23.24
N VAL A 156 13.56 -1.81 23.40
CA VAL A 156 14.71 -0.94 23.68
C VAL A 156 15.36 -1.33 25.01
N PHE A 157 14.58 -1.72 26.01
CA PHE A 157 15.12 -2.21 27.27
C PHE A 157 15.83 -3.56 27.12
N ASN A 158 15.27 -4.50 26.35
CA ASN A 158 15.77 -5.86 26.21
C ASN A 158 16.92 -6.01 25.21
N THR A 159 17.08 -5.09 24.26
CA THR A 159 18.14 -5.21 23.26
C THR A 159 19.53 -5.16 23.89
N LYS A 160 20.39 -6.11 23.50
CA LYS A 160 21.82 -6.15 23.90
C LYS A 160 22.69 -5.28 23.01
N THR A 161 22.13 -4.78 21.92
CA THR A 161 22.82 -4.04 20.87
C THR A 161 23.10 -2.59 21.27
N LEU A 162 22.36 -2.04 22.24
CA LEU A 162 22.52 -0.68 22.76
C LEU A 162 22.98 -0.69 24.22
N THR A 163 23.89 0.21 24.57
CA THR A 163 24.29 0.46 25.96
C THR A 163 23.18 1.20 26.74
N ILE A 164 23.25 1.23 28.08
CA ILE A 164 22.28 1.93 28.92
C ILE A 164 22.21 3.44 28.59
N VAL A 165 23.36 4.04 28.29
CA VAL A 165 23.43 5.46 27.91
C VAL A 165 22.76 5.69 26.56
N GLU A 166 23.03 4.84 25.57
CA GLU A 166 22.40 4.90 24.24
C GLU A 166 20.88 4.72 24.33
N LYS A 167 20.39 3.79 25.15
CA LYS A 167 18.95 3.61 25.41
C LYS A 167 18.32 4.88 25.97
N ARG A 168 18.97 5.55 26.93
CA ARG A 168 18.48 6.81 27.50
C ARG A 168 18.47 7.94 26.47
N LEU A 169 19.51 8.05 25.65
CA LEU A 169 19.60 9.06 24.58
C LEU A 169 18.52 8.84 23.52
N LEU A 170 18.33 7.59 23.06
CA LEU A 170 17.28 7.23 22.11
C LEU A 170 15.90 7.58 22.66
N MET A 171 15.58 7.16 23.89
CA MET A 171 14.28 7.46 24.49
C MET A 171 14.03 8.97 24.65
N LYS A 172 15.06 9.73 25.06
CA LYS A 172 14.97 11.20 25.13
C LYS A 172 14.70 11.80 23.75
N PHE A 173 15.42 11.34 22.73
CA PHE A 173 15.25 11.80 21.35
C PHE A 173 13.86 11.49 20.80
N LEU A 174 13.39 10.24 20.93
CA LEU A 174 12.06 9.86 20.44
C LEU A 174 10.93 10.63 21.14
N THR A 175 11.09 10.93 22.44
CA THR A 175 10.14 11.78 23.17
C THR A 175 10.13 13.20 22.60
N ALA A 176 11.31 13.79 22.36
CA ALA A 176 11.41 15.12 21.75
C ALA A 176 10.80 15.18 20.35
N CYS A 177 10.94 14.11 19.55
CA CYS A 177 10.27 14.03 18.25
C CYS A 177 8.76 13.93 18.37
N ASN A 178 8.24 13.17 19.34
CA ASN A 178 6.80 13.05 19.55
C ASN A 178 6.17 14.39 19.96
N ASP A 179 6.87 15.17 20.80
CA ASP A 179 6.40 16.47 21.31
C ASP A 179 6.54 17.62 20.28
N TYR A 180 7.12 17.36 19.10
CA TYR A 180 7.31 18.37 18.06
C TYR A 180 5.97 18.89 17.52
N GLY A 181 5.79 20.22 17.52
CA GLY A 181 4.59 20.88 16.98
C GLY A 181 3.43 21.09 17.97
N GLU A 182 3.53 20.63 19.22
CA GLU A 182 2.52 20.89 20.27
C GLU A 182 2.59 22.34 20.83
N ASP A 183 2.38 23.39 20.03
CA ASP A 183 2.37 24.83 20.44
C ASP A 183 3.58 25.33 21.27
N LYS A 184 4.53 24.46 21.58
CA LYS A 184 5.80 24.71 22.23
C LYS A 184 6.76 25.08 21.12
N CYS A 185 6.97 26.37 20.92
CA CYS A 185 8.12 26.86 20.18
C CYS A 185 9.39 26.44 20.94
N ASN A 186 9.85 25.20 20.71
CA ASN A 186 11.19 24.79 21.11
C ASN A 186 12.18 25.61 20.28
N GLU A 187 13.02 26.41 20.93
CA GLU A 187 14.05 27.22 20.27
C GLU A 187 14.89 26.36 19.30
N ASP A 188 15.17 25.11 19.70
CA ASP A 188 15.83 24.09 18.88
C ASP A 188 15.11 23.89 17.53
N SER A 189 13.78 23.75 17.51
CA SER A 189 13.03 23.48 16.27
C SER A 189 13.09 24.64 15.27
N LEU A 190 13.26 25.87 15.74
CA LEU A 190 13.41 27.04 14.89
C LEU A 190 14.83 27.14 14.30
N GLU A 191 15.86 26.71 15.03
CA GLU A 191 17.25 26.71 14.58
C GLU A 191 17.49 25.76 13.39
N PHE A 192 16.79 24.61 13.36
CA PHE A 192 16.97 23.59 12.33
C PHE A 192 16.02 23.73 11.13
N ARG A 193 15.22 24.80 11.05
CA ARG A 193 14.39 25.04 9.86
C ARG A 193 15.25 25.22 8.61
N GLY A 194 14.90 24.51 7.55
CA GLY A 194 15.65 24.50 6.28
C GLY A 194 17.02 23.81 6.34
N ARG A 195 17.37 23.18 7.47
CA ARG A 195 18.53 22.28 7.61
C ARG A 195 18.13 20.84 7.33
N THR A 196 19.10 19.92 7.32
CA THR A 196 18.78 18.49 7.13
C THR A 196 18.45 17.82 8.47
N PHE A 197 17.67 16.75 8.39
CA PHE A 197 17.35 15.93 9.56
C PHE A 197 18.61 15.25 10.16
N LEU A 198 19.60 14.95 9.32
CA LEU A 198 20.89 14.42 9.77
C LEU A 198 21.66 15.43 10.64
N GLU A 199 21.67 16.71 10.26
CA GLU A 199 22.30 17.76 11.07
C GLU A 199 21.63 17.91 12.43
N TYR A 200 20.31 17.77 12.49
CA TYR A 200 19.56 17.75 13.75
C TYR A 200 19.95 16.55 14.61
N LEU A 201 20.02 15.34 14.05
CA LEU A 201 20.46 14.14 14.78
C LEU A 201 21.86 14.32 15.38
N GLN A 202 22.80 14.86 14.59
CA GLN A 202 24.16 15.14 15.06
C GLN A 202 24.19 16.15 16.21
N ALA A 203 23.36 17.20 16.15
CA ALA A 203 23.25 18.20 17.22
C ALA A 203 22.67 17.63 18.52
N GLN A 204 21.75 16.66 18.42
CA GLN A 204 21.13 15.98 19.59
C GLN A 204 22.09 15.02 20.32
N ARG A 205 23.36 14.92 19.88
CA ARG A 205 24.41 14.09 20.48
C ARG A 205 24.03 12.59 20.58
N VAL A 206 23.21 12.11 19.66
CA VAL A 206 22.96 10.66 19.52
C VAL A 206 24.20 10.00 18.89
N THR A 207 24.42 8.71 19.19
CA THR A 207 25.54 7.98 18.57
C THR A 207 25.26 7.74 17.08
N GLU A 208 26.31 7.55 16.27
CA GLU A 208 26.17 7.24 14.83
C GLU A 208 25.26 6.04 14.59
N LYS A 209 25.34 5.03 15.48
CA LYS A 209 24.47 3.86 15.47
C LYS A 209 22.99 4.21 15.63
N ILE A 210 22.66 5.10 16.57
CA ILE A 210 21.29 5.59 16.77
C ILE A 210 20.85 6.42 15.57
N SER A 211 21.72 7.33 15.09
CA SER A 211 21.43 8.15 13.91
C SER A 211 21.10 7.28 12.70
N SER A 212 21.90 6.24 12.46
CA SER A 212 21.68 5.27 11.38
C SER A 212 20.38 4.50 11.57
N CYS A 213 20.09 4.01 12.78
CA CYS A 213 18.83 3.33 13.10
C CYS A 213 17.61 4.23 12.83
N VAL A 214 17.63 5.48 13.31
CA VAL A 214 16.55 6.45 13.10
C VAL A 214 16.37 6.72 11.61
N MET A 215 17.44 7.02 10.88
CA MET A 215 17.35 7.33 9.45
C MET A 215 16.97 6.13 8.59
N GLN A 216 17.44 4.92 8.91
CA GLN A 216 17.21 3.75 8.07
C GLN A 216 15.87 3.07 8.34
N ALA A 217 15.43 2.99 9.60
CA ALA A 217 14.28 2.17 9.98
C ALA A 217 13.09 2.95 10.56
N ILE A 218 13.30 4.13 11.14
CA ILE A 218 12.22 4.92 11.75
C ILE A 218 11.72 5.97 10.76
N ALA A 219 12.56 6.95 10.44
CA ALA A 219 12.25 8.00 9.48
C ALA A 219 12.35 7.51 8.02
N MET A 220 13.12 6.45 7.77
CA MET A 220 13.35 5.86 6.44
C MET A 220 13.69 6.93 5.39
N CYS A 221 14.75 7.69 5.66
CA CYS A 221 15.11 8.90 4.93
C CYS A 221 16.60 8.97 4.59
N GLY A 222 16.95 9.76 3.57
CA GLY A 222 18.33 10.01 3.15
C GLY A 222 19.00 11.18 3.88
N PRO A 223 20.32 11.39 3.70
CA PRO A 223 21.07 12.47 4.34
C PRO A 223 20.66 13.88 3.87
N THR A 224 20.01 13.99 2.71
CA THR A 224 19.50 15.25 2.14
C THR A 224 18.08 15.59 2.58
N THR A 225 17.42 14.71 3.34
CA THR A 225 16.04 14.93 3.79
C THR A 225 15.99 16.15 4.70
N SER A 226 15.00 17.02 4.46
CA SER A 226 14.77 18.20 5.29
C SER A 226 14.46 17.81 6.74
N PHE A 227 14.79 18.70 7.66
CA PHE A 227 14.48 18.52 9.08
C PHE A 227 12.97 18.28 9.30
N GLU A 228 12.12 19.07 8.65
CA GLU A 228 10.68 19.01 8.78
C GLU A 228 10.12 17.66 8.32
N GLU A 229 10.59 17.17 7.17
CA GLU A 229 10.17 15.89 6.62
C GLU A 229 10.66 14.72 7.47
N GLY A 230 11.92 14.73 7.92
CA GLY A 230 12.45 13.70 8.81
C GLY A 230 11.71 13.63 10.15
N MET A 231 11.33 14.79 10.69
CA MET A 231 10.53 14.89 11.90
C MET A 231 9.11 14.34 11.70
N GLN A 232 8.42 14.76 10.64
CA GLN A 232 7.07 14.28 10.32
C GLN A 232 7.04 12.76 10.11
N ARG A 233 8.02 12.20 9.38
CA ARG A 233 8.14 10.75 9.18
C ARG A 233 8.39 10.01 10.50
N THR A 234 9.25 10.56 11.37
CA THR A 234 9.51 9.99 12.70
C THR A 234 8.25 10.00 13.56
N GLN A 235 7.52 11.12 13.62
CA GLN A 235 6.26 11.24 14.36
C GLN A 235 5.21 10.26 13.84
N ARG A 236 5.09 10.12 12.52
CA ARG A 236 4.16 9.15 11.90
C ARG A 236 4.48 7.72 12.29
N PHE A 237 5.76 7.35 12.27
CA PHE A 237 6.21 6.04 12.74
C PHE A 237 5.81 5.83 14.20
N LEU A 238 6.15 6.78 15.09
CA LEU A 238 5.86 6.69 16.51
C LEU A 238 4.35 6.65 16.82
N GLY A 239 3.55 7.49 16.17
CA GLY A 239 2.10 7.53 16.33
C GLY A 239 1.37 6.29 15.79
N SER A 240 2.07 5.45 15.03
CA SER A 240 1.54 4.18 14.52
C SER A 240 1.93 2.97 15.38
N LEU A 241 2.92 3.10 16.28
CA LEU A 241 3.38 2.00 17.12
C LEU A 241 2.30 1.54 18.11
N GLY A 242 2.23 0.24 18.36
CA GLY A 242 1.37 -0.34 19.40
C GLY A 242 -0.12 -0.35 19.10
N ARG A 243 -0.57 0.16 17.94
CA ARG A 243 -2.00 0.29 17.61
C ARG A 243 -2.67 -1.05 17.28
N TYR A 244 -2.00 -1.89 16.50
CA TYR A 244 -2.48 -3.21 16.09
C TYR A 244 -1.43 -4.32 16.26
N GLY A 245 -0.21 -3.94 16.67
CA GLY A 245 0.92 -4.84 16.83
C GLY A 245 2.13 -4.08 17.36
N ASN A 246 3.26 -4.75 17.51
CA ASN A 246 4.48 -4.14 18.05
C ASN A 246 5.11 -3.11 17.09
N THR A 247 5.02 -3.35 15.78
CA THR A 247 5.54 -2.45 14.74
C THR A 247 4.45 -1.47 14.27
N PRO A 248 4.81 -0.40 13.51
CA PRO A 248 3.85 0.60 13.08
C PRO A 248 3.12 0.25 11.79
N PHE A 249 3.32 -0.96 11.26
CA PHE A 249 2.88 -1.32 9.92
C PHE A 249 1.92 -2.51 9.91
N LEU A 250 1.05 -2.52 8.92
CA LEU A 250 0.18 -3.62 8.55
C LEU A 250 0.48 -4.06 7.11
N PHE A 251 0.20 -5.33 6.81
CA PHE A 251 0.20 -5.89 5.48
C PHE A 251 -1.14 -6.58 5.21
N PRO A 252 -1.74 -6.40 4.02
CA PRO A 252 -3.00 -7.06 3.66
C PRO A 252 -2.78 -8.56 3.48
N MET A 253 -3.63 -9.37 4.12
CA MET A 253 -3.65 -10.80 3.90
C MET A 253 -3.97 -11.08 2.43
N TYR A 254 -3.34 -12.11 1.85
CA TYR A 254 -3.47 -12.48 0.43
C TYR A 254 -2.92 -11.45 -0.57
N GLY A 255 -2.13 -10.47 -0.12
CA GLY A 255 -1.40 -9.53 -0.97
C GLY A 255 -2.14 -8.22 -1.23
N CYS A 256 -1.44 -7.29 -1.84
CA CYS A 256 -1.90 -5.91 -2.06
C CYS A 256 -3.01 -5.78 -3.11
N GLY A 257 -3.16 -6.79 -3.99
CA GLY A 257 -4.21 -6.85 -5.01
C GLY A 257 -5.63 -6.96 -4.45
N GLU A 258 -5.78 -7.30 -3.16
CA GLU A 258 -7.08 -7.27 -2.49
C GLU A 258 -7.60 -5.83 -2.31
N LEU A 259 -6.71 -4.84 -2.17
CA LEU A 259 -7.12 -3.46 -1.88
C LEU A 259 -7.92 -2.83 -3.03
N PRO A 260 -7.47 -2.83 -4.31
CA PRO A 260 -8.31 -2.36 -5.42
C PRO A 260 -9.66 -3.07 -5.48
N GLN A 261 -9.68 -4.40 -5.27
CA GLN A 261 -10.91 -5.20 -5.28
C GLN A 261 -11.89 -4.79 -4.18
N CYS A 262 -11.39 -4.45 -2.99
CA CYS A 262 -12.22 -3.95 -1.88
C CYS A 262 -12.95 -2.65 -2.25
N PHE A 263 -12.28 -1.71 -2.92
CA PHE A 263 -12.91 -0.49 -3.42
C PHE A 263 -13.85 -0.77 -4.60
N CYS A 264 -13.48 -1.65 -5.53
CA CYS A 264 -14.38 -2.08 -6.61
C CYS A 264 -15.68 -2.68 -6.05
N ARG A 265 -15.58 -3.49 -5.00
CA ARG A 265 -16.74 -4.07 -4.31
C ARG A 265 -17.61 -2.97 -3.69
N LEU A 266 -17.02 -1.98 -3.04
CA LEU A 266 -17.78 -0.86 -2.49
C LEU A 266 -18.56 -0.15 -3.60
N CYS A 267 -17.92 0.18 -4.72
CA CYS A 267 -18.60 0.79 -5.85
C CYS A 267 -19.77 -0.08 -6.37
N ALA A 268 -19.57 -1.39 -6.52
CA ALA A 268 -20.62 -2.30 -6.97
C ALA A 268 -21.83 -2.34 -6.02
N VAL A 269 -21.59 -2.30 -4.70
CA VAL A 269 -22.65 -2.25 -3.68
C VAL A 269 -23.52 -1.00 -3.82
N TYR A 270 -22.94 0.12 -4.24
CA TYR A 270 -23.66 1.39 -4.46
C TYR A 270 -24.11 1.59 -5.92
N GLY A 271 -24.18 0.51 -6.71
CA GLY A 271 -24.77 0.52 -8.05
C GLY A 271 -23.80 0.75 -9.20
N GLY A 272 -22.49 0.78 -8.94
CA GLY A 272 -21.48 0.81 -9.99
C GLY A 272 -21.48 -0.48 -10.83
N ILE A 273 -21.38 -0.33 -12.15
CA ILE A 273 -21.32 -1.45 -13.09
C ILE A 273 -19.87 -1.75 -13.45
N TYR A 274 -19.48 -3.01 -13.39
CA TYR A 274 -18.12 -3.48 -13.64
C TYR A 274 -18.03 -4.34 -14.89
N CYS A 275 -17.03 -4.08 -15.75
CA CYS A 275 -16.75 -4.92 -16.91
C CYS A 275 -15.24 -5.12 -17.11
N LEU A 276 -14.76 -6.33 -16.82
CA LEU A 276 -13.43 -6.81 -17.22
C LEU A 276 -13.46 -7.32 -18.67
N LYS A 277 -12.28 -7.54 -19.27
CA LYS A 277 -12.11 -7.95 -20.67
C LYS A 277 -12.82 -7.02 -21.67
N ARG A 278 -12.94 -5.74 -21.31
CA ARG A 278 -13.70 -4.76 -22.07
C ARG A 278 -12.83 -3.53 -22.35
N PRO A 279 -12.04 -3.54 -23.43
CA PRO A 279 -11.25 -2.38 -23.82
C PRO A 279 -12.18 -1.22 -24.27
N VAL A 280 -11.65 -0.01 -24.15
CA VAL A 280 -12.22 1.19 -24.76
C VAL A 280 -11.43 1.48 -26.02
N ASP A 281 -12.11 1.53 -27.16
CA ASP A 281 -11.51 1.65 -28.47
C ASP A 281 -11.23 3.12 -28.83
N ASP A 282 -12.17 4.01 -28.50
CA ASP A 282 -12.10 5.44 -28.82
C ASP A 282 -12.95 6.27 -27.85
N ILE A 283 -12.54 7.52 -27.64
CA ILE A 283 -13.25 8.50 -26.79
C ILE A 283 -13.31 9.82 -27.55
N ALA A 284 -14.52 10.33 -27.76
CA ALA A 284 -14.77 11.61 -28.40
C ALA A 284 -15.68 12.48 -27.52
N LEU A 285 -15.50 13.80 -27.56
CA LEU A 285 -16.43 14.74 -26.93
C LEU A 285 -17.50 15.16 -27.94
N ASP A 286 -18.78 14.97 -27.61
CA ASP A 286 -19.87 15.49 -28.42
C ASP A 286 -20.07 16.99 -28.13
N SER A 287 -19.82 17.81 -29.14
CA SER A 287 -19.89 19.28 -29.03
C SER A 287 -21.30 19.81 -28.72
N ASN A 288 -22.35 19.02 -28.99
CA ASN A 288 -23.73 19.46 -28.75
C ASN A 288 -24.21 19.19 -27.32
N SER A 289 -23.88 18.03 -26.77
CA SER A 289 -24.31 17.59 -25.43
C SER A 289 -23.29 17.90 -24.33
N ASN A 290 -22.03 18.17 -24.70
CA ASN A 290 -20.90 18.25 -23.79
C ASN A 290 -20.70 16.94 -22.98
N GLU A 291 -21.06 15.80 -23.59
CA GLU A 291 -20.85 14.45 -23.05
C GLU A 291 -19.79 13.71 -23.86
N PHE A 292 -19.08 12.79 -23.23
CA PHE A 292 -18.16 11.87 -23.89
C PHE A 292 -18.92 10.72 -24.54
N LEU A 293 -18.55 10.40 -25.77
CA LEU A 293 -18.93 9.20 -26.50
C LEU A 293 -17.77 8.22 -26.46
N LEU A 294 -17.96 7.09 -25.79
CA LEU A 294 -16.97 6.02 -25.66
C LEU A 294 -17.37 4.84 -26.54
N SER A 295 -16.50 4.42 -27.45
CA SER A 295 -16.68 3.17 -28.18
C SER A 295 -16.06 2.03 -27.39
N SER A 296 -16.84 1.00 -27.06
CA SER A 296 -16.35 -0.20 -26.39
C SER A 296 -17.14 -1.44 -26.79
N ALA A 297 -16.45 -2.43 -27.34
CA ALA A 297 -17.01 -3.71 -27.78
C ALA A 297 -18.17 -3.53 -28.80
N GLY A 298 -18.01 -2.58 -29.72
CA GLY A 298 -19.00 -2.29 -30.76
C GLY A 298 -20.27 -1.56 -30.29
N LYS A 299 -20.33 -1.13 -29.02
CA LYS A 299 -21.38 -0.26 -28.48
C LYS A 299 -20.82 1.13 -28.19
N THR A 300 -21.63 2.16 -28.40
CA THR A 300 -21.32 3.54 -27.99
C THR A 300 -21.99 3.84 -26.66
N LEU A 301 -21.21 4.33 -25.70
CA LEU A 301 -21.65 4.71 -24.37
C LEU A 301 -21.47 6.22 -24.18
N ARG A 302 -22.33 6.86 -23.40
CA ARG A 302 -22.29 8.28 -23.06
C ARG A 302 -21.86 8.46 -21.61
N ALA A 303 -20.97 9.42 -21.36
CA ALA A 303 -20.52 9.75 -20.01
C ALA A 303 -20.34 11.27 -19.83
N LYS A 304 -20.72 11.81 -18.67
CA LYS A 304 -20.42 13.23 -18.36
C LYS A 304 -18.95 13.45 -18.05
N ASN A 305 -18.33 12.50 -17.37
CA ASN A 305 -16.93 12.57 -16.96
C ASN A 305 -16.22 11.24 -17.25
N VAL A 306 -14.91 11.32 -17.50
CA VAL A 306 -14.06 10.14 -17.67
C VAL A 306 -12.85 10.23 -16.76
N VAL A 307 -12.55 9.14 -16.07
CA VAL A 307 -11.29 8.93 -15.34
C VAL A 307 -10.57 7.76 -15.98
N SER A 308 -9.27 7.86 -16.21
CA SER A 308 -8.49 6.82 -16.86
C SER A 308 -7.14 6.61 -16.19
N ALA A 309 -6.76 5.34 -16.03
CA ALA A 309 -5.39 4.96 -15.74
C ALA A 309 -4.43 5.48 -16.84
N PRO A 310 -3.16 5.77 -16.52
CA PRO A 310 -2.13 6.08 -17.50
C PRO A 310 -2.02 5.00 -18.58
N GLY A 311 -1.74 5.41 -19.81
CA GLY A 311 -1.54 4.51 -20.95
C GLY A 311 -2.82 4.10 -21.68
N TYR A 312 -4.00 4.20 -21.08
CA TYR A 312 -5.27 3.90 -21.76
C TYR A 312 -5.74 5.07 -22.67
N PRO A 313 -6.54 4.81 -23.72
CA PRO A 313 -7.16 5.86 -24.54
C PRO A 313 -7.96 6.89 -23.70
N PRO A 314 -8.08 8.16 -24.14
CA PRO A 314 -7.70 8.68 -25.46
C PRO A 314 -6.20 8.93 -25.68
N VAL A 315 -5.34 8.68 -24.69
CA VAL A 315 -3.93 9.13 -24.71
C VAL A 315 -2.90 8.04 -25.12
N SER A 316 -3.34 6.90 -25.64
CA SER A 316 -2.41 5.85 -26.14
C SER A 316 -1.78 6.16 -27.50
N LYS A 317 -2.21 7.20 -28.23
CA LYS A 317 -1.63 7.57 -29.53
C LYS A 317 -0.47 8.56 -29.36
N GLY A 318 0.73 8.02 -29.15
CA GLY A 318 1.98 8.76 -29.28
C GLY A 318 2.65 9.21 -27.98
N ILE A 319 2.19 8.74 -26.81
CA ILE A 319 2.89 9.00 -25.55
C ILE A 319 3.76 7.81 -25.14
N GLU A 320 5.00 8.12 -24.77
CA GLU A 320 6.03 7.15 -24.42
C GLU A 320 6.04 6.90 -22.90
N LEU A 321 5.77 5.65 -22.52
CA LEU A 321 5.94 5.16 -21.16
C LEU A 321 7.43 5.01 -20.86
N LYS A 322 7.88 5.60 -19.74
CA LYS A 322 9.29 5.55 -19.30
C LYS A 322 9.44 4.69 -18.05
N PRO A 323 10.61 4.05 -17.82
CA PRO A 323 10.88 3.33 -16.59
C PRO A 323 10.68 4.22 -15.36
N HIS A 324 9.95 3.71 -14.36
CA HIS A 324 9.65 4.45 -13.14
C HIS A 324 10.06 3.69 -11.88
N ILE A 325 9.67 2.42 -11.79
CA ILE A 325 10.05 1.53 -10.67
C ILE A 325 10.63 0.24 -11.23
N SER A 326 11.80 -0.14 -10.75
CA SER A 326 12.43 -1.44 -11.01
C SER A 326 12.07 -2.41 -9.89
N ARG A 327 11.58 -3.58 -10.27
CA ARG A 327 11.01 -4.61 -9.39
C ARG A 327 11.80 -5.90 -9.48
N GLY A 328 12.09 -6.47 -8.32
CA GLY A 328 12.58 -7.84 -8.16
C GLY A 328 11.58 -8.64 -7.33
N LEU A 329 11.26 -9.84 -7.78
CA LEU A 329 10.43 -10.78 -7.04
C LEU A 329 11.14 -12.13 -7.00
N PHE A 330 11.39 -12.63 -5.80
CA PHE A 330 12.12 -13.88 -5.58
C PHE A 330 11.31 -14.81 -4.68
N ILE A 331 11.41 -16.12 -4.92
CA ILE A 331 10.86 -17.16 -4.05
C ILE A 331 12.01 -18.02 -3.56
N SER A 332 12.04 -18.27 -2.25
CA SER A 332 13.09 -19.05 -1.60
C SER A 332 12.53 -20.07 -0.62
N SER A 333 13.26 -21.17 -0.41
CA SER A 333 13.01 -22.16 0.65
C SER A 333 13.63 -21.78 2.00
N SER A 334 14.40 -20.69 2.08
CA SER A 334 14.94 -20.15 3.34
C SER A 334 14.64 -18.65 3.48
N PRO A 335 14.39 -18.16 4.71
CA PRO A 335 14.17 -16.75 4.94
C PRO A 335 15.49 -15.97 4.94
N LEU A 336 15.41 -14.64 4.87
CA LEU A 336 16.54 -13.77 5.17
C LEU A 336 16.62 -13.49 6.68
N GLY A 337 17.85 -13.30 7.17
CA GLY A 337 18.11 -13.07 8.58
C GLY A 337 18.17 -14.35 9.42
N ASN A 338 18.29 -14.18 10.74
CA ASN A 338 18.50 -15.27 11.67
C ASN A 338 17.17 -15.93 12.12
N GLU A 339 17.26 -16.95 12.99
CA GLU A 339 16.09 -17.63 13.56
C GLU A 339 15.22 -16.70 14.42
N GLU A 340 15.79 -15.66 15.05
CA GLU A 340 15.04 -14.69 15.85
C GLU A 340 14.06 -13.89 14.99
N LEU A 341 14.49 -13.46 13.80
CA LEU A 341 13.66 -12.76 12.81
C LEU A 341 12.60 -13.64 12.14
N ASN A 342 12.78 -14.97 12.23
CA ASN A 342 11.97 -15.95 11.50
C ASN A 342 11.38 -17.02 12.42
N LYS A 343 11.24 -16.70 13.70
CA LYS A 343 10.77 -17.65 14.72
C LYS A 343 9.40 -18.20 14.32
N GLY A 344 9.27 -19.53 14.29
CA GLY A 344 8.02 -20.20 13.91
C GLY A 344 7.66 -20.11 12.42
N GLY A 345 8.62 -19.80 11.54
CA GLY A 345 8.42 -19.66 10.09
C GLY A 345 8.30 -18.21 9.61
N GLY A 346 8.58 -17.23 10.49
CA GLY A 346 8.58 -15.79 10.20
C GLY A 346 7.19 -15.23 9.90
N GLY A 347 7.13 -13.99 9.43
CA GLY A 347 5.87 -13.33 9.07
C GLY A 347 6.09 -12.33 7.95
N VAL A 348 5.94 -11.04 8.26
CA VAL A 348 6.31 -9.95 7.36
C VAL A 348 7.50 -9.18 7.93
N ASN A 349 8.58 -9.10 7.15
CA ASN A 349 9.76 -8.30 7.51
C ASN A 349 9.98 -7.19 6.49
N LEU A 350 10.16 -5.97 6.97
CA LEU A 350 10.46 -4.79 6.15
C LEU A 350 11.93 -4.40 6.31
N LEU A 351 12.63 -4.16 5.20
CA LEU A 351 14.02 -3.70 5.24
C LEU A 351 14.24 -2.60 4.19
N ARG A 352 14.84 -1.48 4.62
CA ARG A 352 15.41 -0.48 3.73
C ARG A 352 16.88 -0.82 3.46
N LEU A 353 17.26 -0.81 2.19
CA LEU A 353 18.61 -1.08 1.73
C LEU A 353 19.19 0.17 1.08
N LEU A 354 20.50 0.35 1.26
CA LEU A 354 21.29 1.39 0.62
C LEU A 354 22.35 0.73 -0.26
N ASP A 355 22.72 1.40 -1.35
CA ASP A 355 23.90 1.05 -2.11
C ASP A 355 25.18 1.45 -1.36
N ASP A 356 26.35 1.04 -1.87
CA ASP A 356 27.64 1.30 -1.20
C ASP A 356 27.94 2.80 -1.01
N ALA A 357 27.42 3.63 -1.91
CA ALA A 357 27.57 5.09 -1.84
C ALA A 357 26.53 5.77 -0.94
N GLY A 358 25.48 5.05 -0.50
CA GLY A 358 24.32 5.63 0.18
C GLY A 358 23.50 6.59 -0.68
N ALA A 359 23.67 6.55 -2.00
CA ALA A 359 23.03 7.43 -2.97
C ALA A 359 21.72 6.84 -3.49
N ARG A 360 21.60 5.51 -3.52
CA ARG A 360 20.39 4.80 -3.94
C ARG A 360 19.84 3.99 -2.80
N GLU A 361 18.55 3.75 -2.88
CA GLU A 361 17.84 2.91 -1.93
C GLU A 361 16.90 1.92 -2.60
N ALA A 362 16.63 0.84 -1.88
CA ALA A 362 15.59 -0.11 -2.21
C ALA A 362 14.83 -0.53 -0.96
N PHE A 363 13.57 -0.89 -1.12
CA PHE A 363 12.78 -1.53 -0.08
C PHE A 363 12.57 -3.00 -0.38
N LEU A 364 12.85 -3.83 0.62
CA LEU A 364 12.58 -5.25 0.65
C LEU A 364 11.40 -5.51 1.58
N ILE A 365 10.39 -6.23 1.08
CA ILE A 365 9.34 -6.84 1.88
C ILE A 365 9.49 -8.36 1.76
N GLN A 366 9.78 -9.03 2.87
CA GLN A 366 9.77 -10.48 2.98
C GLN A 366 8.40 -10.94 3.50
N LEU A 367 7.78 -11.89 2.82
CA LEU A 367 6.52 -12.52 3.22
C LEU A 367 6.73 -14.00 3.49
N SER A 368 6.08 -14.52 4.53
CA SER A 368 5.94 -15.95 4.81
C SER A 368 4.50 -16.42 4.60
N HIS A 369 4.27 -17.72 4.75
CA HIS A 369 2.96 -18.35 4.61
C HIS A 369 1.87 -17.80 5.54
N TYR A 370 2.21 -17.16 6.67
CA TYR A 370 1.23 -16.54 7.56
C TYR A 370 0.51 -15.34 6.95
N THR A 371 1.00 -14.81 5.84
CA THR A 371 0.32 -13.76 5.07
C THR A 371 -0.76 -14.30 4.13
N GLY A 372 -0.83 -15.62 3.95
CA GLY A 372 -1.64 -16.25 2.90
C GLY A 372 -1.05 -16.10 1.49
N ALA A 373 0.10 -15.43 1.33
CA ALA A 373 0.67 -15.13 0.02
C ALA A 373 1.56 -16.24 -0.56
N CYS A 374 1.96 -17.25 0.23
CA CYS A 374 2.72 -18.41 -0.26
C CYS A 374 2.49 -19.68 0.58
N PRO A 375 2.85 -20.88 0.08
CA PRO A 375 2.90 -22.10 0.88
C PRO A 375 3.87 -22.04 2.07
N GLU A 376 3.59 -22.85 3.10
CA GLU A 376 4.50 -23.08 4.23
C GLU A 376 5.85 -23.64 3.74
N GLY A 377 6.95 -23.17 4.34
CA GLY A 377 8.31 -23.52 3.93
C GLY A 377 8.85 -22.74 2.73
N LEU A 378 8.08 -21.79 2.21
CA LEU A 378 8.52 -20.82 1.20
C LEU A 378 8.39 -19.39 1.72
N TYR A 379 9.21 -18.52 1.13
CA TYR A 379 9.25 -17.10 1.40
C TYR A 379 9.23 -16.33 0.08
N ILE A 380 8.53 -15.20 0.06
CA ILE A 380 8.54 -14.26 -1.06
C ILE A 380 9.36 -13.05 -0.66
N PHE A 381 10.26 -12.62 -1.54
CA PHE A 381 11.03 -11.38 -1.40
C PHE A 381 10.63 -10.41 -2.50
N HIS A 382 10.06 -9.29 -2.09
CA HIS A 382 9.68 -8.20 -2.97
C HIS A 382 10.67 -7.05 -2.82
N LEU A 383 11.47 -6.81 -3.86
CA LEU A 383 12.45 -5.74 -3.90
C LEU A 383 11.99 -4.62 -4.84
N THR A 384 12.12 -3.38 -4.38
CA THR A 384 11.60 -2.18 -5.06
C THR A 384 12.65 -1.09 -5.04
N THR A 385 12.95 -0.48 -6.19
CA THR A 385 13.82 0.71 -6.28
C THR A 385 13.33 1.63 -7.40
N PRO A 386 13.58 2.95 -7.35
CA PRO A 386 13.37 3.81 -8.51
C PRO A 386 14.17 3.29 -9.72
N ALA A 387 13.52 3.24 -10.88
CA ALA A 387 14.17 2.79 -12.11
C ALA A 387 15.21 3.83 -12.57
N LEU A 388 16.39 3.35 -12.97
CA LEU A 388 17.43 4.16 -13.61
C LEU A 388 17.55 3.85 -15.10
N SER A 389 17.11 2.66 -15.51
CA SER A 389 17.26 2.18 -16.87
C SER A 389 16.07 1.31 -17.29
N GLU A 390 16.10 0.84 -18.54
CA GLU A 390 15.17 -0.17 -19.04
C GLU A 390 15.51 -1.59 -18.52
N ASP A 391 16.63 -1.77 -17.83
CA ASP A 391 17.07 -3.06 -17.30
C ASP A 391 16.88 -3.14 -15.77
N PRO A 392 15.74 -3.64 -15.29
CA PRO A 392 15.46 -3.72 -13.86
C PRO A 392 16.44 -4.63 -13.10
N ALA A 393 17.07 -5.61 -13.77
CA ALA A 393 18.05 -6.48 -13.13
C ALA A 393 19.35 -5.71 -12.80
N SER A 394 19.82 -4.88 -13.74
CA SER A 394 20.97 -3.98 -13.52
C SER A 394 20.68 -2.98 -12.40
N ASP A 395 19.49 -2.37 -12.40
CA ASP A 395 19.09 -1.41 -11.38
C ASP A 395 19.09 -2.03 -9.98
N LEU A 396 18.79 -3.32 -9.85
CA LEU A 396 18.66 -4.05 -8.59
C LEU A 396 19.92 -4.82 -8.16
N ALA A 397 20.92 -4.95 -9.04
CA ALA A 397 22.07 -5.84 -8.87
C ALA A 397 22.83 -5.63 -7.55
N VAL A 398 23.06 -4.37 -7.15
CA VAL A 398 23.76 -4.05 -5.90
C VAL A 398 22.98 -4.54 -4.68
N PHE A 399 21.66 -4.38 -4.70
CA PHE A 399 20.79 -4.76 -3.59
C PHE A 399 20.62 -6.28 -3.52
N THR A 400 20.51 -6.96 -4.65
CA THR A 400 20.44 -8.43 -4.69
C THR A 400 21.74 -9.06 -4.25
N SER A 401 22.90 -8.50 -4.62
CA SER A 401 24.21 -8.96 -4.14
C SER A 401 24.32 -8.79 -2.62
N HIS A 402 23.89 -7.63 -2.10
CA HIS A 402 23.85 -7.35 -0.67
C HIS A 402 22.98 -8.30 0.15
N LEU A 403 21.91 -8.82 -0.45
CA LEU A 403 20.97 -9.71 0.22
C LEU A 403 21.35 -11.18 0.07
N PHE A 404 21.67 -11.62 -1.15
CA PHE A 404 21.71 -13.04 -1.48
C PHE A 404 23.12 -13.63 -1.48
N ASP A 405 24.15 -12.88 -1.91
CA ASP A 405 25.52 -13.41 -2.01
C ASP A 405 26.11 -13.75 -0.64
N GLN A 406 25.65 -13.07 0.40
CA GLN A 406 26.08 -13.27 1.79
C GLN A 406 25.08 -14.07 2.63
N SER A 407 24.06 -14.65 2.00
CA SER A 407 23.02 -15.40 2.69
C SER A 407 22.99 -16.86 2.25
N ASP A 408 22.49 -17.72 3.12
CA ASP A 408 22.13 -19.10 2.77
C ASP A 408 20.73 -19.18 2.12
N ALA A 409 20.27 -18.08 1.49
CA ALA A 409 18.97 -18.02 0.82
C ALA A 409 18.98 -18.92 -0.42
N GLN A 410 18.17 -19.97 -0.39
CA GLN A 410 18.03 -20.91 -1.50
C GLN A 410 16.96 -20.38 -2.46
N ILE A 411 17.35 -19.56 -3.44
CA ILE A 411 16.43 -19.00 -4.41
C ILE A 411 15.97 -20.11 -5.38
N ILE A 412 14.66 -20.26 -5.55
CA ILE A 412 14.02 -21.24 -6.45
C ILE A 412 13.50 -20.54 -7.71
N PHE A 413 13.03 -19.31 -7.56
CA PHE A 413 12.52 -18.47 -8.64
C PHE A 413 12.97 -17.04 -8.44
N SER A 414 13.37 -16.38 -9.52
CA SER A 414 13.63 -14.95 -9.54
C SER A 414 12.97 -14.31 -10.76
N SER A 415 12.44 -13.12 -10.60
CA SER A 415 11.96 -12.30 -11.71
C SER A 415 12.31 -10.84 -11.53
N TYR A 416 12.51 -10.17 -12.65
CA TYR A 416 12.78 -8.75 -12.74
C TYR A 416 11.83 -8.13 -13.75
N PHE A 417 11.26 -6.98 -13.42
CA PHE A 417 10.35 -6.26 -14.29
C PHE A 417 10.34 -4.77 -13.95
N THR A 418 9.84 -3.96 -14.87
CA THR A 418 9.70 -2.52 -14.71
C THR A 418 8.22 -2.16 -14.65
N ILE A 419 7.83 -1.33 -13.69
CA ILE A 419 6.60 -0.56 -13.76
C ILE A 419 6.98 0.76 -14.42
N ALA A 420 6.54 0.94 -15.65
CA ALA A 420 6.70 2.16 -16.40
C ALA A 420 5.59 3.15 -16.06
N ALA A 421 5.91 4.43 -16.14
CA ALA A 421 5.01 5.52 -15.85
C ALA A 421 4.99 6.51 -17.00
N GLN A 422 3.89 7.24 -17.06
CA GLN A 422 3.72 8.39 -17.95
C GLN A 422 3.25 9.57 -17.12
N SER A 423 3.87 10.73 -17.33
CA SER A 423 3.33 12.00 -16.86
C SER A 423 2.22 12.44 -17.80
N SER A 424 1.00 11.97 -17.57
CA SER A 424 -0.20 12.48 -18.26
C SER A 424 -0.76 13.64 -17.45
N LYS A 425 -0.79 14.84 -18.03
CA LYS A 425 -1.57 15.95 -17.46
C LYS A 425 -2.89 16.03 -18.20
N SER A 426 -4.00 16.08 -17.47
CA SER A 426 -5.28 16.44 -18.06
C SER A 426 -5.14 17.76 -18.81
N PRO A 427 -5.53 17.83 -20.10
CA PRO A 427 -5.58 19.08 -20.82
C PRO A 427 -6.48 20.06 -20.06
N ALA A 428 -6.02 21.30 -19.90
CA ALA A 428 -6.85 22.33 -19.29
C ALA A 428 -8.12 22.51 -20.14
N ALA A 429 -9.29 22.35 -19.51
CA ALA A 429 -10.65 22.38 -20.07
C ALA A 429 -11.28 21.04 -20.53
N GLU A 430 -10.64 19.89 -20.30
CA GLU A 430 -11.26 18.58 -20.59
C GLU A 430 -11.73 17.87 -19.31
N HIS A 431 -12.95 17.33 -19.31
CA HIS A 431 -13.51 16.48 -18.25
C HIS A 431 -12.94 15.03 -18.26
N ILE A 432 -11.72 14.85 -18.78
CA ILE A 432 -10.96 13.59 -18.76
C ILE A 432 -9.80 13.73 -17.76
N TYR A 433 -9.84 12.91 -16.71
CA TYR A 433 -8.84 12.92 -15.64
C TYR A 433 -7.96 11.68 -15.72
N TYR A 434 -6.65 11.89 -15.74
CA TYR A 434 -5.68 10.79 -15.63
C TYR A 434 -5.24 10.64 -14.18
N THR A 435 -5.29 9.42 -13.68
CA THR A 435 -4.70 9.08 -12.38
C THR A 435 -3.19 9.06 -12.47
N ASP A 436 -2.54 9.25 -11.33
CA ASP A 436 -1.10 9.15 -11.23
C ASP A 436 -0.64 7.67 -11.18
N PRO A 437 0.52 7.35 -11.77
CA PRO A 437 1.14 6.03 -11.65
C PRO A 437 1.60 5.77 -10.21
N PRO A 438 1.83 4.49 -9.80
CA PRO A 438 2.34 4.18 -8.47
C PRO A 438 3.68 4.87 -8.21
N THR A 439 3.80 5.61 -7.11
CA THR A 439 5.03 6.29 -6.68
C THR A 439 5.96 5.33 -5.94
N TYR A 440 7.25 5.68 -5.81
CA TYR A 440 8.20 4.98 -4.95
C TYR A 440 8.01 5.35 -3.46
N GLU A 441 6.81 5.13 -2.95
CA GLU A 441 6.47 5.26 -1.53
C GLU A 441 6.15 3.89 -0.95
N LEU A 442 6.21 3.78 0.38
CA LEU A 442 5.92 2.53 1.09
C LEU A 442 4.43 2.25 1.22
N ASP A 443 3.61 3.29 1.27
CA ASP A 443 2.17 3.22 1.50
C ASP A 443 1.38 3.77 0.31
N TYR A 444 0.13 4.15 0.56
CA TYR A 444 -0.86 4.53 -0.46
C TYR A 444 -1.20 6.01 -0.44
N ASP A 445 -0.49 6.83 0.33
CA ASP A 445 -0.89 8.22 0.60
C ASP A 445 -0.90 9.07 -0.67
N ALA A 446 0.14 9.00 -1.52
CA ALA A 446 0.11 9.71 -2.81
C ALA A 446 -1.05 9.28 -3.71
N ALA A 447 -1.37 7.97 -3.73
CA ALA A 447 -2.48 7.46 -4.53
C ALA A 447 -3.85 7.93 -3.99
N ILE A 448 -4.01 7.98 -2.66
CA ILE A 448 -5.21 8.52 -2.01
C ILE A 448 -5.33 10.03 -2.25
N ALA A 449 -4.23 10.78 -2.16
CA ALA A 449 -4.19 12.20 -2.44
C ALA A 449 -4.59 12.50 -3.90
N ASN A 450 -4.06 11.74 -4.86
CA ASN A 450 -4.45 11.85 -6.27
C ASN A 450 -5.94 11.52 -6.47
N ALA A 451 -6.45 10.46 -5.84
CA ALA A 451 -7.87 10.11 -5.90
C ALA A 451 -8.77 11.23 -5.34
N ARG A 452 -8.40 11.83 -4.20
CA ARG A 452 -9.13 12.96 -3.59
C ARG A 452 -9.12 14.20 -4.48
N ASP A 453 -7.97 14.55 -5.05
CA ASP A 453 -7.82 15.71 -5.92
C ASP A 453 -8.69 15.57 -7.19
N ILE A 454 -8.63 14.41 -7.86
CA ILE A 454 -9.46 14.14 -9.04
C ILE A 454 -10.94 14.15 -8.66
N PHE A 455 -11.32 13.48 -7.57
CA PHE A 455 -12.72 13.45 -7.12
C PHE A 455 -13.25 14.83 -6.77
N GLY A 456 -12.48 15.67 -6.07
CA GLY A 456 -12.88 17.03 -5.71
C GLY A 456 -13.06 17.94 -6.92
N LYS A 457 -12.32 17.71 -8.01
CA LYS A 457 -12.52 18.41 -9.29
C LYS A 457 -13.78 17.96 -10.02
N LEU A 458 -14.11 16.67 -9.95
CA LEU A 458 -15.30 16.09 -10.57
C LEU A 458 -16.60 16.45 -9.81
N PHE A 459 -16.55 16.42 -8.49
CA PHE A 459 -17.70 16.54 -7.60
C PHE A 459 -17.39 17.46 -6.41
N PRO A 460 -17.25 18.79 -6.62
CA PRO A 460 -16.76 19.73 -5.61
C PRO A 460 -17.66 19.85 -4.36
N GLU A 461 -18.95 19.58 -4.52
CA GLU A 461 -19.95 19.65 -3.44
C GLU A 461 -20.11 18.32 -2.68
N ALA A 462 -19.31 17.29 -3.00
CA ALA A 462 -19.44 15.95 -2.45
C ALA A 462 -18.23 15.58 -1.58
N ASP A 463 -18.49 14.88 -0.48
CA ASP A 463 -17.43 14.34 0.37
C ASP A 463 -16.79 13.10 -0.26
N PHE A 464 -15.46 12.99 -0.16
CA PHE A 464 -14.73 11.81 -0.59
C PHE A 464 -14.93 10.65 0.41
N LEU A 465 -15.63 9.61 -0.03
CA LEU A 465 -15.93 8.40 0.76
C LEU A 465 -16.50 8.73 2.16
N PRO A 466 -17.71 9.32 2.24
CA PRO A 466 -18.36 9.63 3.51
C PRO A 466 -18.66 8.36 4.30
N ARG A 467 -18.76 8.51 5.63
CA ARG A 467 -19.10 7.41 6.54
C ARG A 467 -20.33 6.67 6.05
N ALA A 468 -20.29 5.34 6.03
CA ALA A 468 -21.48 4.52 5.79
C ALA A 468 -22.48 4.75 6.93
N PRO A 469 -23.74 5.17 6.67
CA PRO A 469 -24.75 5.17 7.72
C PRO A 469 -24.90 3.74 8.22
N ASP A 470 -24.94 3.58 9.55
CA ASP A 470 -25.12 2.25 10.11
C ASP A 470 -26.54 1.74 9.77
N PRO A 471 -26.75 0.43 9.54
CA PRO A 471 -28.07 -0.09 9.20
C PRO A 471 -29.16 0.29 10.20
N GLU A 472 -28.77 0.50 11.46
CA GLU A 472 -29.63 0.95 12.57
C GLU A 472 -30.01 2.44 12.48
N GLU A 473 -29.27 3.25 11.71
CA GLU A 473 -29.53 4.67 11.46
C GLU A 473 -30.44 4.91 10.24
N ILE A 474 -30.73 3.86 9.45
CA ILE A 474 -31.57 3.94 8.25
C ILE A 474 -33.04 3.86 8.68
N VAL A 475 -33.71 5.02 8.77
CA VAL A 475 -35.17 5.08 8.94
C VAL A 475 -35.84 4.49 7.70
N VAL A 476 -36.50 3.35 7.85
CA VAL A 476 -37.30 2.72 6.78
C VAL A 476 -38.60 3.51 6.64
N ASP A 477 -38.94 3.92 5.41
CA ASP A 477 -40.17 4.65 5.10
C ASP A 477 -41.39 3.95 5.75
N GLY A 478 -41.97 4.61 6.75
CA GLY A 478 -43.11 4.10 7.53
C GLY A 478 -42.89 4.03 9.05
N GLU A 479 -41.65 4.17 9.53
CA GLU A 479 -41.35 4.27 10.97
C GLU A 479 -41.07 5.72 11.39
N ASP A 480 -41.80 6.16 12.41
CA ASP A 480 -41.71 7.49 12.99
C ASP A 480 -40.31 7.68 13.63
N PRO A 481 -39.53 8.73 13.25
CA PRO A 481 -38.20 8.98 13.80
C PRO A 481 -38.19 9.19 15.33
N SER A 482 -39.36 9.31 15.97
CA SER A 482 -39.51 9.37 17.43
C SER A 482 -39.42 8.00 18.15
N ALA A 483 -39.30 6.88 17.44
CA ALA A 483 -39.19 5.55 18.04
C ALA A 483 -37.85 5.28 18.78
N LEU A 484 -36.84 6.14 18.56
CA LEU A 484 -35.55 6.14 19.27
C LEU A 484 -35.55 7.11 20.48
N ASN A 485 -36.67 7.28 21.16
CA ASN A 485 -36.69 7.96 22.45
C ASN A 485 -36.20 7.00 23.55
N GLU A 486 -35.41 7.48 24.52
CA GLU A 486 -34.89 6.74 25.69
C GLU A 486 -35.94 5.85 26.40
N HIS A 487 -37.24 6.10 26.18
CA HIS A 487 -38.39 5.35 26.67
C HIS A 487 -38.67 3.99 26.02
N SER A 488 -38.00 3.63 24.92
CA SER A 488 -38.14 2.32 24.28
C SER A 488 -37.08 1.29 24.72
N LEU A 489 -36.12 1.67 25.55
CA LEU A 489 -35.11 0.77 26.09
C LEU A 489 -35.73 -0.20 27.13
N PRO A 490 -35.42 -1.50 27.06
CA PRO A 490 -35.69 -2.47 28.13
C PRO A 490 -35.21 -1.95 29.50
N GLU A 491 -35.95 -2.24 30.58
CA GLU A 491 -35.69 -1.69 31.93
C GLU A 491 -34.27 -1.99 32.44
N ASP A 492 -33.69 -3.12 32.03
CA ASP A 492 -32.33 -3.56 32.35
C ASP A 492 -31.25 -2.68 31.70
N LEU A 493 -31.44 -2.26 30.45
CA LEU A 493 -30.52 -1.34 29.76
C LEU A 493 -30.61 0.09 30.31
N ARG A 494 -31.81 0.51 30.71
CA ARG A 494 -32.01 1.80 31.39
C ARG A 494 -31.31 1.85 32.74
N ALA A 495 -31.39 0.78 33.52
CA ALA A 495 -30.69 0.68 34.79
C ALA A 495 -29.17 0.77 34.59
N GLN A 496 -28.61 0.08 33.59
CA GLN A 496 -27.18 0.12 33.29
C GLN A 496 -26.69 1.51 32.86
N LEU A 497 -27.46 2.22 32.03
CA LEU A 497 -27.12 3.59 31.62
C LEU A 497 -27.16 4.57 32.80
N HIS A 498 -28.14 4.41 33.70
CA HIS A 498 -28.25 5.24 34.90
C HIS A 498 -27.11 4.98 35.90
N ASP A 499 -26.71 3.72 36.06
CA ASP A 499 -25.56 3.33 36.88
C ASP A 499 -24.23 3.86 36.30
N MET A 500 -24.06 3.81 34.97
CA MET A 500 -22.89 4.39 34.30
C MET A 500 -22.83 5.91 34.45
N GLN A 501 -23.97 6.61 34.35
CA GLN A 501 -24.02 8.06 34.53
C GLN A 501 -23.72 8.47 35.99
N GLN A 502 -24.23 7.72 36.98
CA GLN A 502 -23.89 7.97 38.38
C GLN A 502 -22.41 7.70 38.66
N ALA A 503 -21.83 6.62 38.13
CA ALA A 503 -20.40 6.33 38.27
C ALA A 503 -19.53 7.43 37.65
N THR A 504 -19.98 8.03 36.54
CA THR A 504 -19.25 9.13 35.88
C THR A 504 -19.34 10.43 36.70
N GLN A 505 -20.50 10.72 37.30
CA GLN A 505 -20.66 11.90 38.19
C GLN A 505 -19.92 11.76 39.53
N GLU A 506 -19.79 10.55 40.06
CA GLU A 506 -19.00 10.30 41.27
C GLU A 506 -17.48 10.42 41.01
N MET A 507 -17.02 10.13 39.79
CA MET A 507 -15.62 10.33 39.39
C MET A 507 -15.26 11.82 39.23
N ASP A 508 -16.18 12.66 38.77
CA ASP A 508 -15.93 14.10 38.58
C ASP A 508 -15.95 14.94 39.88
N ILE A 509 -16.27 14.32 41.04
CA ILE A 509 -16.30 15.00 42.35
C ILE A 509 -15.03 14.71 43.19
N GLN A 510 -14.12 13.85 42.70
CA GLN A 510 -12.83 13.58 43.32
C GLN A 510 -11.68 13.81 42.33
N ASP A 511 -11.45 15.07 41.96
CA ASP A 511 -10.11 15.61 41.63
C ASP A 511 -10.04 17.12 41.97
#